data_AF-A0A9E5N9S5-F1
#
_entry.id   AF-A0A9E5N9S5-F1
#
_cell.length_a   1.000
_cell.length_b   1.000
_cell.length_c   1.000
_cell.angle_alpha   90.00
_cell.angle_beta   90.00
_cell.angle_gamma   90.00
#
_symmetry.space_group_name_H-M   'P 1'
#
loop_
_entity.id
_entity.type
_entity.pdbx_description
1 polymer ?
#
loop_
_entity_poly.entity_id
_entity_poly.type
_entity_poly.pdbx_seq_one_letter_code
_entity_poly.pdbx_strand_id
1 'polypeptide(L)'
;MPKKTRKTTPSTRKKKATPQRRRRAVPDESSEVVLTPEGVRQVESELDHLRSVVRKEALDRVREAMHFGEPMENAELEAAKARQAAIDARIQEL
;
A
#
# COMPACT_ATOMS: atom_id res chain seq x y z
N MET A 1 -69.19 -39.86 5.63
CA MET A 1 -67.92 -40.52 5.28
C MET A 1 -67.13 -39.65 4.29
N PRO A 2 -65.79 -39.61 4.36
CA PRO A 2 -64.98 -38.40 4.19
C PRO A 2 -64.65 -37.99 2.73
N LYS A 3 -64.63 -36.68 2.48
CA LYS A 3 -64.27 -36.02 1.21
C LYS A 3 -62.75 -36.06 0.99
N LYS A 4 -62.29 -36.65 -0.13
CA LYS A 4 -60.88 -36.64 -0.57
C LYS A 4 -60.54 -35.26 -1.15
N THR A 5 -59.72 -34.51 -0.43
CA THR A 5 -59.14 -33.24 -0.88
C THR A 5 -57.87 -33.50 -1.71
N ARG A 6 -57.73 -32.76 -2.82
CA ARG A 6 -56.60 -32.86 -3.77
C ARG A 6 -55.30 -32.44 -3.09
N LYS A 7 -54.26 -33.27 -3.18
CA LYS A 7 -52.88 -32.92 -2.79
C LYS A 7 -52.33 -31.86 -3.74
N THR A 8 -52.25 -30.62 -3.26
CA THR A 8 -51.44 -29.56 -3.87
C THR A 8 -50.03 -29.62 -3.28
N THR A 9 -49.03 -29.64 -4.15
CA THR A 9 -47.61 -29.59 -3.76
C THR A 9 -47.23 -28.17 -3.34
N PRO A 10 -46.64 -27.93 -2.15
CA PRO A 10 -45.92 -26.70 -1.91
C PRO A 10 -44.50 -26.85 -2.44
N SER A 11 -44.21 -26.11 -3.51
CA SER A 11 -42.86 -25.90 -4.04
C SER A 11 -41.99 -25.23 -2.97
N THR A 12 -41.05 -25.99 -2.40
CA THR A 12 -40.07 -25.48 -1.44
C THR A 12 -39.00 -24.69 -2.18
N ARG A 13 -39.20 -23.38 -2.36
CA ARG A 13 -38.14 -22.45 -2.77
C ARG A 13 -37.19 -22.23 -1.59
N LYS A 14 -36.13 -23.05 -1.51
CA LYS A 14 -34.98 -22.82 -0.62
C LYS A 14 -34.39 -21.42 -0.93
N LYS A 15 -34.63 -20.44 -0.05
CA LYS A 15 -33.86 -19.19 -0.03
C LYS A 15 -32.44 -19.56 0.41
N LYS A 16 -31.50 -19.66 -0.54
CA LYS A 16 -30.07 -19.70 -0.20
C LYS A 16 -29.69 -18.33 0.34
N ALA A 17 -29.47 -18.24 1.65
CA ALA A 17 -28.88 -17.07 2.28
C ALA A 17 -27.44 -16.91 1.76
N THR A 18 -27.14 -15.78 1.14
CA THR A 18 -25.77 -15.40 0.76
C THR A 18 -24.95 -15.29 2.05
N PRO A 19 -23.79 -15.96 2.20
CA PRO A 19 -22.97 -15.75 3.36
C PRO A 19 -22.39 -14.35 3.27
N GLN A 20 -22.72 -13.52 4.25
CA GLN A 20 -22.16 -12.19 4.40
C GLN A 20 -20.64 -12.33 4.40
N ARG A 21 -20.01 -11.78 3.37
CA ARG A 21 -18.56 -11.81 3.15
C ARG A 21 -17.93 -11.26 4.43
N ARG A 22 -17.36 -12.14 5.27
CA ARG A 22 -16.64 -11.75 6.48
C ARG A 22 -15.64 -10.70 6.04
N ARG A 23 -15.85 -9.44 6.45
CA ARG A 23 -14.85 -8.39 6.26
C ARG A 23 -13.60 -8.93 6.94
N ARG A 24 -12.59 -9.27 6.14
CA ARG A 24 -11.25 -9.60 6.62
C ARG A 24 -10.86 -8.42 7.50
N ALA A 25 -10.62 -8.65 8.79
CA ALA A 25 -10.03 -7.63 9.64
C ALA A 25 -8.71 -7.23 8.96
N VAL A 26 -8.64 -5.97 8.52
CA VAL A 26 -7.38 -5.38 8.08
C VAL A 26 -6.56 -5.25 9.37
N PRO A 27 -5.36 -5.84 9.47
CA PRO A 27 -4.50 -5.60 10.62
C PRO A 27 -4.24 -4.10 10.70
N ASP A 28 -4.33 -3.56 11.91
CA ASP A 28 -4.12 -2.14 12.20
C ASP A 28 -2.64 -1.79 12.00
N GLU A 29 -2.36 -0.70 11.27
CA GLU A 29 -1.03 -0.13 10.98
C GLU A 29 -0.40 0.52 12.23
N SER A 30 -0.57 -0.11 13.39
CA SER A 30 -0.11 0.40 14.69
C SER A 30 0.49 -0.74 15.52
N SER A 31 1.26 -1.61 14.89
CA SER A 31 2.17 -2.48 15.66
C SER A 31 3.19 -1.58 16.35
N GLU A 32 3.02 -1.34 17.64
CA GLU A 32 3.95 -0.54 18.45
C GLU A 32 5.36 -1.16 18.38
N VAL A 33 6.25 -0.56 17.60
CA VAL A 33 7.67 -0.93 17.55
C VAL A 33 8.34 -0.26 18.73
N VAL A 34 8.71 -1.05 19.75
CA VAL A 34 9.46 -0.55 20.90
C VAL A 34 10.95 -0.51 20.54
N LEU A 35 11.51 0.70 20.51
CA LEU A 35 12.93 0.94 20.23
C LEU A 35 13.71 1.25 21.51
N THR A 36 14.99 0.87 21.54
CA THR A 36 15.93 1.34 22.56
C THR A 36 16.29 2.81 22.30
N PRO A 37 16.77 3.57 23.30
CA PRO A 37 17.21 4.95 23.10
C PRO A 37 18.28 5.10 22.01
N GLU A 38 19.15 4.10 21.86
CA GLU A 38 20.14 4.05 20.78
C GLU A 38 19.49 3.79 19.42
N GLY A 39 18.50 2.89 19.37
CA GLY A 39 17.73 2.62 18.16
C GLY A 39 16.97 3.85 17.65
N VAL A 40 16.37 4.62 18.56
CA VAL A 40 15.72 5.90 18.21
C VAL A 40 16.70 6.87 17.57
N ARG A 41 17.88 7.06 18.19
CA ARG A 41 18.92 7.97 17.65
C ARG A 41 19.42 7.53 16.28
N GLN A 42 19.54 6.22 16.05
CA GLN A 42 19.96 5.69 14.75
C GLN A 42 18.91 5.98 13.68
N VAL A 43 17.63 5.72 13.97
CA VAL A 43 16.52 6.01 13.05
C VAL A 43 16.41 7.51 12.77
N GLU A 44 16.51 8.35 13.80
CA GLU A 44 16.51 9.81 13.63
C GLU A 44 17.69 10.30 12.78
N SER A 45 18.89 9.75 12.99
CA SER A 45 20.07 10.09 12.20
C SER A 45 19.95 9.62 10.74
N GLU A 46 19.41 8.43 10.51
CA GLU A 46 19.16 7.91 9.16
C GLU A 46 18.12 8.80 8.45
N LEU A 47 17.03 9.12 9.15
CA LEU A 47 15.97 9.98 8.64
C LEU A 47 16.48 11.39 8.28
N ASP A 48 17.29 11.98 9.16
CA ASP A 48 17.89 13.30 8.91
C ASP A 48 18.83 13.26 7.70
N HIS A 49 19.69 12.24 7.60
CA HIS A 49 20.58 12.08 6.46
C HIS A 49 19.81 11.89 5.14
N LEU A 50 18.78 11.05 5.14
CA LEU A 50 17.93 10.81 3.98
C LEU A 50 17.21 12.09 3.53
N ARG A 51 16.67 12.87 4.46
CA ARG A 51 15.94 14.12 4.16
C ARG A 51 16.86 15.26 3.73
N SER A 52 17.99 15.44 4.40
CA SER A 52 18.83 16.63 4.25
C SER A 52 19.82 16.51 3.08
N VAL A 53 20.31 15.30 2.81
CA VAL A 53 21.34 15.02 1.80
C VAL A 53 20.73 14.23 0.64
N VAL A 54 20.33 12.98 0.90
CA VAL A 54 20.08 11.99 -0.16
C VAL A 54 18.87 12.38 -1.03
N ARG A 55 17.80 12.88 -0.41
CA ARG A 55 16.61 13.36 -1.12
C ARG A 55 16.90 14.54 -2.05
N LYS A 56 17.79 15.46 -1.63
CA LYS A 56 18.18 16.61 -2.46
C LYS A 56 19.00 16.16 -3.65
N GLU A 57 19.98 15.29 -3.44
CA GLU A 57 20.77 14.73 -4.55
C GLU A 57 19.91 13.97 -5.57
N ALA A 58 18.90 13.23 -5.10
CA ALA A 58 17.98 12.54 -6.00
C ALA A 58 17.16 13.53 -6.85
N LEU A 59 16.68 14.62 -6.24
CA LEU A 59 15.98 15.69 -6.95
C LEU A 59 16.87 16.39 -7.97
N ASP A 60 18.14 16.66 -7.61
CA ASP A 60 19.07 17.32 -8.51
C ASP A 60 19.43 16.43 -9.70
N ARG A 61 19.61 15.11 -9.49
CA ARG A 61 19.78 14.13 -10.59
C ARG A 61 18.55 14.07 -11.51
N VAL A 62 17.33 14.12 -10.95
CA VAL A 62 16.11 14.19 -11.75
C VAL A 62 16.07 15.48 -12.58
N ARG A 63 16.45 16.63 -11.99
CA ARG A 63 16.51 17.91 -12.68
C ARG A 63 17.55 17.93 -13.80
N GLU A 64 18.72 17.37 -13.56
CA GLU A 64 19.79 17.26 -14.56
C GLU A 64 19.35 16.37 -15.73
N ALA A 65 18.76 15.21 -15.44
CA ALA A 65 18.22 14.30 -16.45
C ALA A 65 17.02 14.88 -17.23
N MET A 66 16.30 15.86 -16.67
CA MET A 66 15.28 16.64 -17.37
C MET A 66 15.87 17.75 -18.26
N HIS A 67 17.08 18.22 -17.95
CA HIS A 67 17.73 19.33 -18.67
C HIS A 67 18.55 18.82 -19.86
N PHE A 68 19.16 17.65 -19.75
CA PHE A 68 19.90 16.99 -20.82
C PHE A 68 19.01 15.97 -21.58
N GLY A 69 18.46 16.39 -22.72
CA GLY A 69 17.90 15.49 -23.73
C GLY A 69 16.40 15.23 -23.66
N GLU A 70 15.83 14.74 -24.76
CA GLU A 70 14.39 14.50 -24.86
C GLU A 70 13.93 13.39 -23.89
N PRO A 71 12.83 13.60 -23.16
CA PRO A 71 12.41 12.75 -22.03
C PRO A 71 12.00 11.33 -22.42
N MET A 72 11.93 11.02 -23.72
CA MET A 72 11.37 9.77 -24.25
C MET A 72 12.40 8.64 -24.44
N GLU A 73 13.70 8.93 -24.50
CA GLU A 73 14.77 7.90 -24.56
C GLU A 73 15.60 7.82 -23.27
N ASN A 74 15.38 8.73 -22.32
CA ASN A 74 16.19 8.85 -21.10
C ASN A 74 15.82 7.80 -20.05
N ALA A 75 16.36 6.59 -20.21
CA ALA A 75 16.41 5.57 -19.17
C ALA A 75 16.99 6.11 -17.85
N GLU A 76 17.87 7.11 -17.92
CA GLU A 76 18.41 7.82 -16.76
C GLU A 76 17.36 8.64 -15.99
N LEU A 77 16.41 9.28 -16.68
CA LEU A 77 15.34 10.03 -16.02
C LEU A 77 14.41 9.08 -15.26
N GLU A 78 14.07 7.95 -15.87
CA GLU A 78 13.24 6.93 -15.22
C GLU A 78 13.96 6.32 -14.02
N ALA A 79 15.26 6.00 -14.16
CA ALA A 79 16.08 5.54 -13.05
C ALA A 79 16.19 6.58 -11.92
N ALA A 80 16.34 7.87 -12.26
CA ALA A 80 16.41 8.95 -11.29
C ALA A 80 15.10 9.11 -10.52
N LYS A 81 13.95 9.03 -11.20
CA LYS A 81 12.62 9.06 -10.57
C LYS A 81 12.37 7.84 -9.68
N ALA A 82 12.74 6.64 -10.15
CA ALA A 82 12.63 5.42 -9.36
C ALA A 82 13.47 5.51 -8.08
N ARG A 83 14.69 6.05 -8.17
CA ARG A 83 15.55 6.30 -7.00
C ARG A 83 14.91 7.30 -6.04
N GLN A 84 14.36 8.40 -6.54
CA GLN A 84 13.65 9.37 -5.70
C GLN A 84 12.47 8.72 -4.98
N ALA A 85 11.66 7.92 -5.67
CA ALA A 85 10.51 7.22 -5.09
C ALA A 85 10.93 6.22 -4.01
N ALA A 86 12.03 5.49 -4.21
CA ALA A 86 12.55 4.56 -3.21
C ALA A 86 13.02 5.28 -1.94
N ILE A 87 13.68 6.44 -2.07
CA ILE A 87 14.10 7.26 -0.93
C ILE A 87 12.87 7.81 -0.19
N ASP A 88 11.88 8.34 -0.92
CA ASP A 88 10.66 8.86 -0.31
C ASP A 88 9.87 7.75 0.42
N ALA A 89 9.82 6.53 -0.14
CA ALA A 89 9.21 5.37 0.52
C ALA A 89 9.94 4.99 1.83
N ARG A 90 11.28 4.98 1.82
CA ARG A 90 12.07 4.72 3.03
C ARG A 90 11.85 5.79 4.09
N ILE A 91 11.75 7.05 3.70
CA ILE A 91 11.45 8.16 4.62
C ILE A 91 10.03 8.04 5.23
N GLN A 92 9.08 7.39 4.54
CA GLN A 92 7.74 7.14 5.07
C GLN A 92 7.68 5.94 6.02
N GLU A 93 8.56 4.96 5.83
CA GLU A 93 8.66 3.76 6.67
C GLU A 93 9.36 4.05 8.01
N LEU A 94 10.31 5.00 8.03
CA LEU A 94 11.07 5.42 9.21
C LEU A 94 10.36 6.52 10.02
#